data_AF-A0A534ANP1-F1
#
_entry.id   AF-A0A534ANP1-F1
#
_cell.length_a   1.000
_cell.length_b   1.000
_cell.length_c   1.000
_cell.angle_alpha   90.00
_cell.angle_beta   90.00
_cell.angle_gamma   90.00
#
_symmetry.space_group_name_H-M   'P 1'
#
loop_
_entity.id
_entity.type
_entity.pdbx_description
1 polymer ?
#
loop_
_entity_poly.entity_id
_entity_poly.type
_entity_poly.pdbx_seq_one_letter_code
_entity_poly.pdbx_strand_id
1 'polypeptide(L)'
;MRERFGGALDPTSFTAASVIVVPVTTDNQTKATTGVLGPPLTLNVDYAVGLAPDAQVGATILEIDPLHPLKPSTCISGGMFLGTKCKTGTGYLVILTNGIKDASGHAAVPDSDYATIKAALPTCASISDPTLHGVCLLAGAQLQIAGGLGINPANIVLTFSFTTGSTTDTLELLSATTQPTAIKANPTPLTTHQVNPALPGHANIYVGVLTIPYYLSKAAPLTGYWN
;
A
#
# COMPACT_ATOMS: atom_id res chain seq x y z
N MET A 1 8.54 5.80 1.35
CA MET A 1 8.85 4.57 2.12
C MET A 1 10.20 4.77 2.78
N ARG A 2 10.45 4.26 3.98
CA ARG A 2 11.66 4.60 4.74
C ARG A 2 12.27 3.38 5.42
N GLU A 3 13.59 3.32 5.45
CA GLU A 3 14.36 2.31 6.17
C GLU A 3 15.50 2.98 6.96
N ARG A 4 15.76 2.54 8.19
CA ARG A 4 16.76 3.14 9.06
C ARG A 4 17.98 2.25 9.19
N PHE A 5 19.16 2.83 8.97
CA PHE A 5 20.45 2.17 9.10
C PHE A 5 21.13 2.56 10.41
N GLY A 6 22.05 1.70 10.87
CA GLY A 6 22.81 1.91 12.12
C GLY A 6 23.85 3.03 12.04
N GLY A 7 24.16 3.54 10.84
CA GLY A 7 25.17 4.56 10.60
C GLY A 7 24.76 5.57 9.53
N ALA A 8 25.52 6.65 9.41
CA ALA A 8 25.30 7.68 8.40
C ALA A 8 25.55 7.13 6.99
N LEU A 9 24.56 7.25 6.11
CA LEU A 9 24.53 6.77 4.75
C LEU A 9 25.19 7.76 3.79
N ASP A 10 25.80 7.23 2.74
CA ASP A 10 26.29 7.98 1.59
C ASP A 10 25.24 7.95 0.45
N PRO A 11 24.58 9.09 0.13
CA PRO A 11 23.57 9.14 -0.92
C PRO A 11 24.09 8.83 -2.32
N THR A 12 25.39 8.99 -2.56
CA THR A 12 26.00 8.67 -3.87
C THR A 12 26.01 7.17 -4.14
N SER A 13 25.85 6.35 -3.08
CA SER A 13 25.70 4.91 -3.18
C SER A 13 24.27 4.46 -3.53
N PHE A 14 23.29 5.37 -3.57
CA PHE A 14 21.90 5.07 -3.93
C PHE A 14 21.74 5.01 -5.45
N THR A 15 21.74 3.81 -5.99
CA THR A 15 21.72 3.52 -7.42
C THR A 15 20.64 2.50 -7.73
N ALA A 16 20.31 2.34 -9.01
CA ALA A 16 19.37 1.31 -9.46
C ALA A 16 19.85 -0.13 -9.17
N ALA A 17 21.11 -0.34 -8.77
CA ALA A 17 21.64 -1.64 -8.37
C ALA A 17 21.67 -1.84 -6.84
N SER A 18 21.56 -0.77 -6.06
CA SER A 18 21.61 -0.81 -4.59
C SER A 18 20.25 -0.67 -3.93
N VAL A 19 19.31 0.01 -4.59
CA VAL A 19 17.91 0.15 -4.17
C VAL A 19 17.02 -0.20 -5.35
N ILE A 20 16.44 -1.39 -5.30
CA ILE A 20 15.65 -1.95 -6.40
C ILE A 20 14.20 -2.09 -5.93
N VAL A 21 13.27 -1.58 -6.73
CA VAL A 21 11.83 -1.75 -6.47
C VAL A 21 11.22 -2.55 -7.62
N VAL A 22 10.56 -3.66 -7.32
CA VAL A 22 10.02 -4.57 -8.33
C VAL A 22 8.51 -4.72 -8.14
N PRO A 23 7.70 -4.52 -9.19
CA PRO A 23 6.28 -4.85 -9.15
C PRO A 23 6.12 -6.38 -9.08
N VAL A 24 5.33 -6.82 -8.11
CA VAL A 24 5.16 -8.24 -7.76
C VAL A 24 3.69 -8.59 -7.59
N THR A 25 3.38 -9.87 -7.70
CA THR A 25 2.10 -10.42 -7.29
C THR A 25 2.14 -10.69 -5.79
N THR A 26 1.13 -10.20 -5.07
CA THR A 26 0.94 -10.46 -3.65
C THR A 26 -0.27 -11.35 -3.45
N ASP A 27 -0.15 -12.39 -2.64
CA ASP A 27 -1.29 -13.17 -2.16
C ASP A 27 -2.08 -12.35 -1.14
N ASN A 28 -3.35 -12.09 -1.41
CA ASN A 28 -4.16 -11.21 -0.56
C ASN A 28 -4.59 -11.87 0.76
N GLN A 29 -4.46 -13.19 0.90
CA GLN A 29 -4.76 -13.94 2.11
C GLN A 29 -3.55 -14.01 3.04
N THR A 30 -2.37 -14.37 2.52
CA THR A 30 -1.14 -14.58 3.31
C THR A 30 -0.22 -13.36 3.31
N LYS A 31 -0.45 -12.39 2.42
CA LYS A 31 0.43 -11.24 2.15
C LYS A 31 1.81 -11.64 1.62
N ALA A 32 2.01 -12.91 1.27
CA ALA A 32 3.24 -13.38 0.67
C ALA A 32 3.42 -12.78 -0.74
N THR A 33 4.67 -12.51 -1.11
CA THR A 33 5.01 -12.18 -2.48
C THR A 33 5.18 -13.47 -3.27
N THR A 34 4.45 -13.65 -4.37
CA THR A 34 4.33 -14.94 -5.07
C THR A 34 4.92 -14.95 -6.47
N GLY A 35 5.26 -13.80 -7.05
CA GLY A 35 5.89 -13.74 -8.36
C GLY A 35 6.19 -12.32 -8.83
N VAL A 36 6.91 -12.21 -9.93
CA VAL A 36 7.23 -10.94 -10.60
C VAL A 36 6.09 -10.56 -11.53
N LEU A 37 5.61 -9.33 -11.43
CA LEU A 37 4.51 -8.81 -12.27
C LEU A 37 5.03 -8.02 -13.48
N GLY A 38 6.25 -7.49 -13.39
CA GLY A 38 6.89 -6.71 -14.44
C GLY A 38 8.36 -6.44 -14.14
N PRO A 39 9.06 -5.71 -15.03
CA PRO A 39 10.45 -5.34 -14.79
C PRO A 39 10.58 -4.44 -13.55
N PRO A 40 11.78 -4.38 -12.93
CA PRO A 40 12.05 -3.40 -11.88
C PRO A 40 11.70 -1.98 -12.33
N LEU A 41 11.20 -1.18 -11.38
CA LEU A 41 10.95 0.24 -11.58
C LEU A 41 12.28 0.97 -11.85
N THR A 42 12.20 2.07 -12.57
CA THR A 42 13.35 2.87 -12.99
C THR A 42 13.62 4.01 -12.01
N LEU A 43 14.82 4.05 -11.44
CA LEU A 43 15.26 5.14 -10.57
C LEU A 43 15.26 6.49 -11.31
N ASN A 44 14.81 7.55 -10.64
CA ASN A 44 14.59 8.91 -11.15
C ASN A 44 13.51 9.04 -12.24
N VAL A 45 12.75 7.98 -12.51
CA VAL A 45 11.59 8.00 -13.41
C VAL A 45 10.34 7.57 -12.65
N ASP A 46 10.36 6.36 -12.07
CA ASP A 46 9.26 5.80 -11.29
C ASP A 46 9.36 6.13 -9.80
N TYR A 47 10.58 6.22 -9.27
CA TYR A 47 10.85 6.57 -7.88
C TYR A 47 12.19 7.31 -7.74
N ALA A 48 12.32 8.14 -6.71
CA ALA A 48 13.57 8.72 -6.27
C ALA A 48 14.03 8.06 -4.96
N VAL A 49 15.32 8.16 -4.68
CA VAL A 49 15.91 7.71 -3.41
C VAL A 49 16.76 8.82 -2.84
N GLY A 50 16.65 9.06 -1.53
CA GLY A 50 17.38 10.10 -0.84
C GLY A 50 17.53 9.81 0.65
N LEU A 51 18.08 10.79 1.36
CA LEU A 51 18.07 10.80 2.82
C LEU A 51 16.80 11.45 3.31
N ALA A 52 16.16 10.85 4.32
CA ALA A 52 15.02 11.49 4.94
C ALA A 52 15.45 12.77 5.70
N PRO A 53 14.65 13.85 5.67
CA PRO A 53 14.99 15.13 6.28
C PRO A 53 14.73 15.18 7.80
N ASP A 54 14.46 14.05 8.43
CA ASP A 54 14.06 13.94 9.83
C ASP A 54 15.12 14.54 10.76
N ALA A 55 14.67 15.47 11.60
CA ALA A 55 15.53 16.12 12.57
C ALA A 55 16.03 15.11 13.62
N GLN A 56 17.22 15.37 14.18
CA GLN A 56 17.86 14.58 15.25
C GLN A 56 18.23 13.11 14.92
N VAL A 57 17.91 12.59 13.74
CA VAL A 57 18.29 11.22 13.31
C VAL A 57 19.49 11.19 12.38
N GLY A 58 19.89 12.36 11.84
CA GLY A 58 21.01 12.49 10.91
C GLY A 58 20.77 11.75 9.59
N ALA A 59 21.84 11.54 8.82
CA ALA A 59 21.80 10.86 7.52
C ALA A 59 21.61 9.33 7.64
N THR A 60 20.76 8.83 8.53
CA THR A 60 20.63 7.39 8.82
C THR A 60 19.40 6.74 8.18
N ILE A 61 18.50 7.54 7.62
CA ILE A 61 17.24 7.04 7.05
C ILE A 61 17.31 7.16 5.53
N LEU A 62 17.19 6.01 4.86
CA LEU A 62 16.98 5.93 3.42
C LEU A 62 15.49 6.12 3.14
N GLU A 63 15.17 7.08 2.28
CA GLU A 63 13.81 7.37 1.82
C GLU A 63 13.66 7.02 0.33
N ILE A 64 12.59 6.32 0.00
CA ILE A 64 12.20 5.94 -1.36
C ILE A 64 10.86 6.61 -1.65
N ASP A 65 10.82 7.50 -2.64
CA ASP A 65 9.66 8.32 -2.98
C ASP A 65 9.16 7.98 -4.39
N PRO A 66 7.94 7.43 -4.53
CA PRO A 66 7.33 7.28 -5.85
C PRO A 66 7.17 8.65 -6.52
N LEU A 67 7.59 8.76 -7.78
CA LEU A 67 7.49 10.00 -8.57
C LEU A 67 6.14 10.13 -9.27
N HIS A 68 5.37 9.05 -9.30
CA HIS A 68 3.98 9.02 -9.74
C HIS A 68 3.21 7.94 -8.96
N PRO A 69 1.87 7.98 -8.99
CA PRO A 69 1.06 6.95 -8.37
C PRO A 69 1.44 5.55 -8.86
N LEU A 70 1.76 4.67 -7.91
CA LEU A 70 1.99 3.26 -8.19
C LEU A 70 0.67 2.54 -8.47
N LYS A 71 0.68 1.56 -9.38
CA LYS A 71 -0.50 0.73 -9.67
C LYS A 71 -1.04 0.13 -8.37
N PRO A 72 -2.31 0.41 -8.01
CA PRO A 72 -2.91 -0.07 -6.78
C PRO A 72 -3.12 -1.58 -6.77
N SER A 73 -3.16 -2.14 -5.57
CA SER A 73 -3.69 -3.49 -5.37
C SER A 73 -5.20 -3.44 -5.53
N THR A 74 -5.70 -3.94 -6.66
CA THR A 74 -7.13 -3.96 -6.99
C THR A 74 -7.68 -5.36 -6.91
N CYS A 75 -8.90 -5.48 -6.41
CA CYS A 75 -9.72 -6.67 -6.42
C CYS A 75 -10.81 -6.61 -7.51
N ILE A 76 -10.55 -5.90 -8.60
CA ILE A 76 -11.47 -5.72 -9.73
C ILE A 76 -11.00 -6.57 -10.90
N SER A 77 -11.91 -7.34 -11.48
CA SER A 77 -11.67 -8.04 -12.75
C SER A 77 -12.93 -8.01 -13.60
N GLY A 78 -12.79 -7.64 -14.88
CA GLY A 78 -13.94 -7.50 -15.79
C GLY A 78 -14.97 -6.45 -15.36
N GLY A 79 -14.56 -5.42 -14.60
CA GLY A 79 -15.45 -4.38 -14.07
C GLY A 79 -16.33 -4.86 -12.90
N MET A 80 -15.90 -5.90 -12.19
CA MET A 80 -16.59 -6.41 -11.02
C MET A 80 -15.62 -6.62 -9.85
N PHE A 81 -16.03 -6.16 -8.68
CA PHE A 81 -15.35 -6.41 -7.42
C PHE A 81 -15.44 -7.89 -7.04
N LEU A 82 -14.29 -8.52 -6.87
CA LEU A 82 -14.16 -9.96 -6.64
C LEU A 82 -14.38 -10.36 -5.16
N GLY A 83 -14.32 -9.43 -4.22
CA GLY A 83 -14.48 -9.69 -2.79
C GLY A 83 -13.61 -10.86 -2.30
N THR A 84 -14.22 -11.89 -1.71
CA THR A 84 -13.52 -13.08 -1.20
C THR A 84 -12.82 -13.93 -2.29
N LYS A 85 -13.15 -13.70 -3.57
CA LYS A 85 -12.46 -14.34 -4.72
C LYS A 85 -11.19 -13.60 -5.13
N CYS A 86 -10.90 -12.44 -4.56
CA CYS A 86 -9.67 -11.69 -4.81
C CYS A 86 -8.46 -12.37 -4.15
N LYS A 87 -7.86 -13.34 -4.85
CA LYS A 87 -6.72 -14.11 -4.33
C LYS A 87 -5.39 -13.39 -4.43
N THR A 88 -5.23 -12.54 -5.44
CA THR A 88 -3.96 -11.87 -5.72
C THR A 88 -4.15 -10.38 -5.96
N GLY A 89 -3.14 -9.60 -5.64
CA GLY A 89 -3.09 -8.16 -5.87
C GLY A 89 -1.74 -7.70 -6.41
N THR A 90 -1.67 -6.43 -6.81
CA THR A 90 -0.40 -5.78 -7.17
C THR A 90 0.31 -5.34 -5.90
N GLY A 91 1.54 -5.81 -5.72
CA GLY A 91 2.46 -5.33 -4.68
C GLY A 91 3.78 -4.86 -5.26
N TYR A 92 4.64 -4.37 -4.39
CA TYR A 92 5.98 -3.93 -4.71
C TYR A 92 6.96 -4.53 -3.71
N LEU A 93 8.01 -5.17 -4.22
CA LEU A 93 9.12 -5.70 -3.45
C LEU A 93 10.28 -4.71 -3.53
N VAL A 94 10.74 -4.25 -2.37
CA VAL A 94 11.97 -3.48 -2.23
C VAL A 94 13.10 -4.43 -1.87
N ILE A 95 14.21 -4.30 -2.59
CA ILE A 95 15.43 -5.06 -2.37
C ILE A 95 16.55 -4.04 -2.14
N LEU A 96 17.13 -4.07 -0.96
CA LEU A 96 18.29 -3.26 -0.59
C LEU A 96 19.53 -4.15 -0.63
N THR A 97 20.61 -3.66 -1.24
CA THR A 97 21.86 -4.42 -1.37
C THR A 97 23.03 -3.76 -0.63
N ASN A 98 24.11 -4.51 -0.47
CA ASN A 98 25.40 -4.06 0.07
C ASN A 98 26.13 -3.06 -0.85
N GLY A 99 25.53 -2.69 -1.99
CA GLY A 99 25.94 -1.53 -2.77
C GLY A 99 25.64 -0.20 -2.05
N ILE A 100 24.70 -0.19 -1.09
CA ILE A 100 24.48 0.93 -0.17
C ILE A 100 25.70 1.03 0.75
N LYS A 101 26.19 2.25 0.97
CA LYS A 101 27.38 2.51 1.80
C LYS A 101 27.13 3.52 2.89
N ASP A 102 27.96 3.44 3.93
CA ASP A 102 28.11 4.50 4.91
C ASP A 102 28.99 5.65 4.37
N ALA A 103 29.02 6.77 5.08
CA ALA A 103 29.86 7.93 4.75
C ALA A 103 31.37 7.66 4.78
N SER A 104 31.80 6.51 5.32
CA SER A 104 33.20 6.05 5.33
C SER A 104 33.51 5.06 4.20
N GLY A 105 32.52 4.72 3.37
CA GLY A 105 32.63 3.81 2.24
C GLY A 105 32.42 2.32 2.57
N HIS A 106 32.05 1.96 3.81
CA HIS A 106 31.72 0.58 4.17
C HIS A 106 30.36 0.19 3.62
N ALA A 107 30.26 -1.02 3.09
CA ALA A 107 29.01 -1.58 2.61
C ALA A 107 28.02 -1.80 3.77
N ALA A 108 26.74 -1.57 3.49
CA ALA A 108 25.67 -1.98 4.37
C ALA A 108 25.70 -3.50 4.59
N VAL A 109 25.32 -3.91 5.79
CA VAL A 109 25.22 -5.31 6.20
C VAL A 109 23.82 -5.59 6.73
N PRO A 110 23.33 -6.83 6.60
CA PRO A 110 22.14 -7.27 7.33
C PRO A 110 22.25 -6.98 8.83
N ASP A 111 21.11 -6.69 9.47
CA ASP A 111 21.03 -6.78 10.92
C ASP A 111 21.11 -8.25 11.40
N SER A 112 21.13 -8.46 12.71
CA SER A 112 21.25 -9.80 13.30
C SER A 112 20.09 -10.72 12.90
N ASP A 113 18.89 -10.17 12.79
CA ASP A 113 17.67 -10.94 12.56
C ASP A 113 17.57 -11.34 11.09
N TYR A 114 17.81 -10.41 10.17
CA TYR A 114 17.86 -10.69 8.73
C TYR A 114 19.05 -11.60 8.39
N ALA A 115 20.21 -11.46 9.05
CA ALA A 115 21.31 -12.41 8.92
C ALA A 115 20.90 -13.82 9.37
N THR A 116 20.19 -13.94 10.50
CA THR A 116 19.66 -15.21 11.01
C THR A 116 18.65 -15.82 10.04
N ILE A 117 17.76 -15.01 9.49
CA ILE A 117 16.80 -15.42 8.43
C ILE A 117 17.56 -15.99 7.23
N LYS A 118 18.54 -15.25 6.69
CA LYS A 118 19.32 -15.70 5.53
C LYS A 118 20.02 -17.04 5.77
N ALA A 119 20.53 -17.26 6.99
CA ALA A 119 21.17 -18.51 7.37
C ALA A 119 20.19 -19.69 7.56
N ALA A 120 18.93 -19.40 7.91
CA ALA A 120 17.89 -20.40 8.16
C ALA A 120 17.13 -20.84 6.89
N LEU A 121 17.28 -20.12 5.78
CA LEU A 121 16.62 -20.44 4.52
C LEU A 121 17.17 -21.73 3.88
N PRO A 122 16.35 -22.45 3.08
CA PRO A 122 14.99 -22.09 2.65
C PRO A 122 13.86 -22.52 3.59
N THR A 123 14.15 -23.30 4.64
CA THR A 123 13.11 -23.94 5.46
C THR A 123 12.74 -23.18 6.73
N CYS A 124 13.59 -22.25 7.18
CA CYS A 124 13.43 -21.51 8.43
C CYS A 124 13.35 -22.40 9.69
N ALA A 125 13.72 -23.68 9.57
CA ALA A 125 13.51 -24.68 10.63
C ALA A 125 14.40 -24.45 11.87
N SER A 126 15.52 -23.73 11.72
CA SER A 126 16.40 -23.37 12.82
C SER A 126 15.89 -22.19 13.66
N ILE A 127 14.83 -21.50 13.23
CA ILE A 127 14.24 -20.37 13.94
C ILE A 127 13.05 -20.89 14.77
N SER A 128 13.23 -20.94 16.09
CA SER A 128 12.21 -21.38 17.04
C SER A 128 11.23 -20.27 17.43
N ASP A 129 11.63 -19.00 17.31
CA ASP A 129 10.73 -17.87 17.57
C ASP A 129 9.64 -17.82 16.49
N PRO A 130 8.34 -17.92 16.84
CA PRO A 130 7.28 -18.03 15.85
C PRO A 130 7.10 -16.76 15.00
N THR A 131 7.43 -15.59 15.56
CA THR A 131 7.32 -14.32 14.84
C THR A 131 8.41 -14.22 13.79
N LEU A 132 9.66 -14.44 14.19
CA LEU A 132 10.80 -14.45 13.28
C LEU A 132 10.71 -15.59 12.27
N HIS A 133 10.13 -16.73 12.65
CA HIS A 133 9.86 -17.83 11.72
C HIS A 133 8.87 -17.40 10.63
N GLY A 134 7.78 -16.70 10.99
CA GLY A 134 6.85 -16.12 10.03
C GLY A 134 7.50 -15.10 9.09
N VAL A 135 8.33 -14.21 9.65
CA VAL A 135 9.10 -13.24 8.85
C VAL A 135 10.10 -13.94 7.92
N CYS A 136 10.75 -15.01 8.39
CA CYS A 136 11.68 -15.80 7.59
C CYS A 136 11.01 -16.41 6.35
N LEU A 137 9.80 -16.96 6.49
CA LEU A 137 9.07 -17.52 5.35
C LEU A 137 8.72 -16.44 4.30
N LEU A 138 8.34 -15.24 4.76
CA LEU A 138 8.05 -14.10 3.87
C LEU A 138 9.33 -13.60 3.17
N ALA A 139 10.40 -13.37 3.93
CA ALA A 139 11.70 -12.95 3.41
C ALA A 139 12.31 -14.00 2.47
N GLY A 140 12.09 -15.29 2.73
CA GLY A 140 12.50 -16.39 1.87
C GLY A 140 11.89 -16.32 0.48
N ALA A 141 10.56 -16.08 0.41
CA ALA A 141 9.88 -15.89 -0.88
C ALA A 141 10.42 -14.66 -1.63
N GLN A 142 10.68 -13.56 -0.93
CA GLN A 142 11.27 -12.34 -1.50
C GLN A 142 12.68 -12.58 -2.06
N LEU A 143 13.52 -13.32 -1.31
CA LEU A 143 14.89 -13.67 -1.73
C LEU A 143 14.91 -14.64 -2.91
N GLN A 144 13.95 -15.56 -3.00
CA GLN A 144 13.77 -16.42 -4.18
C GLN A 144 13.42 -15.59 -5.43
N ILE A 145 12.52 -14.61 -5.30
CA ILE A 145 12.19 -13.68 -6.38
C ILE A 145 13.41 -12.88 -6.81
N ALA A 146 14.17 -12.34 -5.85
CA ALA A 146 15.40 -11.60 -6.14
C ALA A 146 16.43 -12.47 -6.88
N GLY A 147 16.60 -13.72 -6.47
CA GLY A 147 17.45 -14.69 -7.17
C GLY A 147 16.97 -14.97 -8.60
N GLY A 148 15.65 -15.09 -8.81
CA GLY A 148 15.04 -15.22 -10.14
C GLY A 148 15.25 -14.01 -11.05
N LEU A 149 15.50 -12.83 -10.48
CA LEU A 149 15.89 -11.60 -11.19
C LEU A 149 17.40 -11.49 -11.42
N GLY A 150 18.20 -12.48 -11.00
CA GLY A 150 19.66 -12.47 -11.12
C GLY A 150 20.37 -11.68 -10.03
N ILE A 151 19.68 -11.26 -8.97
CA ILE A 151 20.29 -10.56 -7.84
C ILE A 151 20.85 -11.61 -6.88
N ASN A 152 22.15 -11.54 -6.60
CA ASN A 152 22.79 -12.48 -5.68
C ASN A 152 22.26 -12.28 -4.24
N PRO A 153 21.63 -13.28 -3.61
CA PRO A 153 21.13 -13.19 -2.25
C PRO A 153 22.20 -12.83 -1.21
N ALA A 154 23.47 -13.15 -1.46
CA ALA A 154 24.58 -12.76 -0.59
C ALA A 154 24.72 -11.23 -0.49
N ASN A 155 24.42 -10.51 -1.57
CA ASN A 155 24.52 -9.05 -1.63
C ASN A 155 23.30 -8.34 -1.02
N ILE A 156 22.21 -9.04 -0.76
CA ILE A 156 20.98 -8.44 -0.24
C ILE A 156 21.11 -8.20 1.27
N VAL A 157 20.86 -6.97 1.70
CA VAL A 157 20.94 -6.55 3.11
C VAL A 157 19.57 -6.49 3.78
N LEU A 158 18.51 -6.23 3.01
CA LEU A 158 17.14 -6.23 3.48
C LEU A 158 16.17 -6.41 2.30
N THR A 159 15.04 -7.08 2.55
CA THR A 159 13.89 -7.09 1.65
C THR A 159 12.62 -6.79 2.42
N PHE A 160 11.70 -6.06 1.80
CA PHE A 160 10.35 -5.87 2.31
C PHE A 160 9.40 -5.62 1.17
N SER A 161 8.12 -5.93 1.38
CA SER A 161 7.07 -5.73 0.37
C SER A 161 5.94 -4.88 0.90
N PHE A 162 5.32 -4.11 0.03
CA PHE A 162 4.16 -3.28 0.34
C PHE A 162 3.12 -3.33 -0.79
N THR A 163 1.91 -2.86 -0.50
CA THR A 163 0.84 -2.68 -1.48
C THR A 163 0.30 -1.26 -1.35
N THR A 164 -0.24 -0.70 -2.43
CA THR A 164 -0.96 0.57 -2.40
C THR A 164 -2.47 0.31 -2.45
N GLY A 165 -3.23 1.13 -1.72
CA GLY A 165 -4.69 0.99 -1.66
C GLY A 165 -5.40 1.42 -2.95
N SER A 166 -6.56 0.83 -3.22
CA SER A 166 -7.44 1.19 -4.35
C SER A 166 -8.70 1.90 -3.84
N THR A 167 -8.94 3.14 -4.30
CA THR A 167 -10.23 3.82 -4.10
C THR A 167 -11.27 3.38 -5.12
N THR A 168 -10.85 2.82 -6.25
CA THR A 168 -11.78 2.27 -7.25
C THR A 168 -12.52 1.07 -6.69
N ASP A 169 -11.84 0.20 -5.93
CA ASP A 169 -12.45 -0.98 -5.30
C ASP A 169 -13.59 -0.60 -4.35
N THR A 170 -13.42 0.46 -3.56
CA THR A 170 -14.45 0.92 -2.64
C THR A 170 -15.62 1.55 -3.39
N LEU A 171 -15.36 2.34 -4.44
CA LEU A 171 -16.41 2.93 -5.27
C LEU A 171 -17.19 1.87 -6.06
N GLU A 172 -16.53 0.84 -6.58
CA GLU A 172 -17.18 -0.23 -7.33
C GLU A 172 -18.02 -1.12 -6.40
N LEU A 173 -17.51 -1.45 -5.20
CA LEU A 173 -18.29 -2.12 -4.16
C LEU A 173 -19.53 -1.29 -3.76
N LEU A 174 -19.37 0.01 -3.55
CA LEU A 174 -20.50 0.91 -3.28
C LEU A 174 -21.50 0.89 -4.43
N SER A 175 -21.05 0.96 -5.67
CA SER A 175 -21.94 0.91 -6.84
C SER A 175 -22.75 -0.39 -6.92
N ALA A 176 -22.15 -1.52 -6.52
CA ALA A 176 -22.79 -2.84 -6.55
C ALA A 176 -23.76 -3.06 -5.37
N THR A 177 -23.53 -2.40 -4.23
CA THR A 177 -24.29 -2.64 -2.99
C THR A 177 -25.32 -1.56 -2.68
N THR A 178 -25.17 -0.37 -3.27
CA THR A 178 -26.08 0.75 -3.02
C THR A 178 -27.44 0.47 -3.64
N GLN A 179 -28.48 0.48 -2.79
CA GLN A 179 -29.86 0.40 -3.23
C GLN A 179 -30.47 1.80 -3.37
N PRO A 180 -31.28 2.06 -4.40
CA PRO A 180 -32.01 3.32 -4.52
C PRO A 180 -32.91 3.53 -3.30
N THR A 181 -32.80 4.68 -2.63
CA THR A 181 -33.75 5.10 -1.59
C THR A 181 -34.76 6.09 -2.14
N ALA A 182 -36.03 5.89 -1.78
CA ALA A 182 -37.10 6.78 -2.23
C ALA A 182 -37.01 8.15 -1.54
N ILE A 183 -37.10 9.22 -2.33
CA ILE A 183 -37.32 10.57 -1.81
C ILE A 183 -38.82 10.74 -1.56
N LYS A 184 -39.21 11.05 -0.32
CA LYS A 184 -40.60 11.37 0.01
C LYS A 184 -40.74 12.88 0.09
N ALA A 185 -41.43 13.47 -0.87
CA ALA A 185 -41.80 14.88 -0.86
C ALA A 185 -43.34 15.00 -0.86
N ASN A 186 -43.87 15.76 0.10
CA ASN A 186 -45.28 16.07 0.20
C ASN A 186 -45.51 17.53 -0.23
N PRO A 187 -46.51 17.78 -1.09
CA PRO A 187 -46.89 19.14 -1.44
C PRO A 187 -47.37 19.88 -0.20
N THR A 188 -46.97 21.14 -0.07
CA THR A 188 -47.59 22.07 0.88
C THR A 188 -48.58 22.96 0.11
N PRO A 189 -49.57 23.57 0.79
CA PRO A 189 -50.44 24.56 0.15
C PRO A 189 -49.77 25.93 -0.03
N LEU A 190 -48.44 26.03 0.18
CA LEU A 190 -47.70 27.28 0.14
C LEU A 190 -46.99 27.49 -1.20
N THR A 191 -46.95 28.74 -1.63
CA THR A 191 -46.13 29.26 -2.73
C THR A 191 -44.92 30.01 -2.17
N THR A 192 -43.91 30.25 -3.01
CA THR A 192 -42.73 31.02 -2.61
C THR A 192 -43.06 32.43 -2.08
N HIS A 193 -44.10 33.09 -2.56
CA HIS A 193 -44.55 34.40 -2.06
C HIS A 193 -45.11 34.31 -0.63
N GLN A 194 -45.76 33.19 -0.28
CA GLN A 194 -46.34 32.99 1.05
C GLN A 194 -45.28 32.70 2.12
N VAL A 195 -44.08 32.23 1.72
CA VAL A 195 -42.94 32.01 2.62
C VAL A 195 -41.99 33.22 2.65
N ASN A 196 -41.89 33.96 1.54
CA ASN A 196 -41.13 35.21 1.45
C ASN A 196 -41.87 36.21 0.53
N PRO A 197 -42.41 37.31 1.08
CA PRO A 197 -43.19 38.30 0.29
C PRO A 197 -42.41 38.99 -0.82
N ALA A 198 -41.08 38.95 -0.81
CA ALA A 198 -40.25 39.50 -1.87
C ALA A 198 -40.18 38.61 -3.13
N LEU A 199 -40.70 37.38 -3.07
CA LEU A 199 -40.68 36.42 -4.18
C LEU A 199 -42.01 36.41 -4.96
N PRO A 200 -41.98 36.24 -6.29
CA PRO A 200 -43.18 36.38 -7.15
C PRO A 200 -44.19 35.21 -7.08
N GLY A 201 -43.92 34.14 -6.32
CA GLY A 201 -44.94 33.11 -6.03
C GLY A 201 -45.20 32.07 -7.12
N HIS A 202 -44.43 32.03 -8.21
CA HIS A 202 -44.63 31.09 -9.32
C HIS A 202 -44.29 29.62 -9.01
N ALA A 203 -43.69 29.33 -7.84
CA ALA A 203 -43.28 27.99 -7.45
C ALA A 203 -44.00 27.53 -6.17
N ASN A 204 -44.41 26.26 -6.16
CA ASN A 204 -45.01 25.60 -5.01
C ASN A 204 -43.93 25.06 -4.08
N ILE A 205 -44.19 25.11 -2.77
CA ILE A 205 -43.30 24.58 -1.75
C ILE A 205 -43.65 23.13 -1.47
N TYR A 206 -42.63 22.27 -1.48
CA TYR A 206 -42.72 20.88 -1.07
C TYR A 206 -41.86 20.69 0.17
N VAL A 207 -42.33 19.87 1.11
CA VAL A 207 -41.56 19.45 2.27
C VAL A 207 -41.39 17.95 2.22
N GLY A 208 -40.17 17.48 2.48
CA GLY A 208 -39.85 16.07 2.31
C GLY A 208 -38.70 15.63 3.16
N VAL A 209 -38.44 14.33 3.09
CA VAL A 209 -37.34 13.67 3.78
C VAL A 209 -36.53 12.90 2.74
N LEU A 210 -35.22 13.09 2.77
CA LEU A 210 -34.25 12.30 2.03
C LEU A 210 -33.51 11.40 3.03
N THR A 211 -33.56 10.09 2.81
CA THR A 211 -32.76 9.14 3.57
C THR A 211 -31.44 8.90 2.84
N ILE A 212 -30.35 9.43 3.41
CA ILE A 212 -28.99 9.20 2.93
C ILE A 212 -28.45 7.98 3.68
N PRO A 213 -28.13 6.87 2.99
CA PRO A 213 -27.48 5.74 3.64
C PRO A 213 -26.08 6.16 4.11
N TYR A 214 -25.79 5.91 5.38
CA TYR A 214 -24.48 6.15 5.98
C TYR A 214 -23.75 4.82 6.12
N TYR A 215 -22.67 4.64 5.37
CA TYR A 215 -22.02 3.34 5.20
C TYR A 215 -20.99 2.99 6.29
N LEU A 216 -20.76 3.89 7.26
CA LEU A 216 -19.89 3.63 8.40
C LEU A 216 -20.71 3.33 9.66
N SER A 217 -20.26 2.39 10.48
CA SER A 217 -20.90 2.15 11.78
C SER A 217 -20.65 3.35 12.71
N LYS A 218 -21.72 3.93 13.27
CA LYS A 218 -21.59 4.99 14.29
C LYS A 218 -20.85 4.50 15.54
N ALA A 219 -21.04 3.23 15.92
CA ALA A 219 -20.42 2.64 17.11
C ALA A 219 -19.00 2.13 16.86
N ALA A 220 -18.65 1.87 15.60
CA ALA A 220 -17.35 1.35 15.19
C ALA A 220 -16.91 1.96 13.84
N PRO A 221 -16.69 3.27 13.76
CA PRO A 221 -16.52 3.99 12.49
C PRO A 221 -15.26 3.60 11.71
N LEU A 222 -14.31 2.92 12.35
CA LEU A 222 -13.07 2.45 11.74
C LEU A 222 -13.08 0.95 11.39
N THR A 223 -14.02 0.18 11.93
CA THR A 223 -13.98 -1.30 11.88
C THR A 223 -15.32 -1.94 11.55
N GLY A 224 -16.42 -1.18 11.53
CA GLY A 224 -17.76 -1.67 11.28
C GLY A 224 -18.44 -0.99 10.09
N TYR A 225 -19.18 -1.79 9.34
CA TYR A 225 -20.15 -1.38 8.32
C TYR A 225 -21.52 -1.92 8.74
N TRP A 226 -22.61 -1.31 8.28
CA TRP A 226 -23.95 -1.85 8.51
C TRP A 226 -24.21 -3.01 7.54
N ASN A 227 -24.83 -4.10 8.04
CA ASN A 227 -25.44 -5.15 7.22
C ASN A 227 -26.82 -4.71 6.73
#